data_AF-A0A7J3ZAD3-F1
#
_entry.id   AF-A0A7J3ZAD3-F1
#
_cell.length_a   1.000
_cell.length_b   1.000
_cell.length_c   1.000
_cell.angle_alpha   90.00
_cell.angle_beta   90.00
_cell.angle_gamma   90.00
#
_symmetry.space_group_name_H-M   'P 1'
#
loop_
_entity.id
_entity.type
_entity.pdbx_description
1 polymer ?
#
loop_
_entity_poly.entity_id
_entity_poly.type
_entity_poly.pdbx_seq_one_letter_code
_entity_poly.pdbx_strand_id
1 'polypeptide(L)'
;MISSLLKIYRGVHEVISTIMLNWISYYIAIYISLNVLVYPSRPEKTYSILECTRLTTMVPGTTLTSGIYVSLAIAIVFFLILTRAVIGYEITLVGAGIDVARYAGLNVNKNNYKN
;
A
#
# COMPACT_ATOMS: atom_id res chain seq x y z
N MET A 1 2.95 -2.60 13.06
CA MET A 1 4.19 -2.86 13.82
C MET A 1 4.44 -1.81 14.89
N ILE A 2 4.58 -0.52 14.54
CA ILE A 2 4.81 0.53 15.56
C ILE A 2 3.67 0.66 16.58
N SER A 3 2.41 0.62 16.15
CA SER A 3 1.28 0.72 17.09
C SER A 3 1.21 -0.45 18.09
N SER A 4 1.55 -1.66 17.64
CA SER A 4 1.63 -2.85 18.50
C SER A 4 2.76 -2.73 19.54
N LEU A 5 3.88 -2.06 19.20
CA LEU A 5 4.96 -1.77 20.14
C LEU A 5 4.49 -0.79 21.24
N LEU A 6 3.76 0.27 20.87
CA LEU A 6 3.23 1.25 21.84
C LEU A 6 2.24 0.62 22.83
N LYS A 7 1.46 -0.38 22.38
CA LYS A 7 0.58 -1.17 23.27
C LYS A 7 1.38 -1.93 24.32
N ILE A 8 2.47 -2.58 23.93
CA ILE A 8 3.30 -3.41 24.84
C ILE A 8 4.00 -2.55 25.90
N TYR A 9 4.53 -1.39 25.51
CA TYR A 9 5.29 -0.53 26.44
C TYR A 9 4.40 0.39 27.28
N ARG A 10 3.24 0.81 26.76
CA ARG A 10 2.48 1.92 27.33
C ARG A 10 0.98 1.64 27.50
N GLY A 11 0.53 0.42 27.23
CA GLY A 11 -0.86 -0.03 27.45
C GLY A 11 -1.89 0.66 26.56
N VAL A 12 -1.49 1.31 25.47
CA VAL A 12 -2.38 2.09 24.61
C VAL A 12 -3.20 1.18 23.69
N HIS A 13 -4.46 1.54 23.46
CA HIS A 13 -5.32 0.87 22.47
C HIS A 13 -4.72 0.96 21.06
N GLU A 14 -4.47 -0.20 20.45
CA GLU A 14 -3.85 -0.35 19.14
C GLU A 14 -4.64 0.34 18.02
N VAL A 15 -5.98 0.29 18.08
CA VAL A 15 -6.83 0.94 17.07
C VAL A 15 -6.67 2.47 17.11
N ILE A 16 -6.65 3.06 18.31
CA ILE A 16 -6.50 4.51 18.46
C ILE A 16 -5.09 4.93 18.04
N SER A 17 -4.07 4.18 18.46
CA SER A 17 -2.68 4.48 18.11
C SER A 17 -2.41 4.34 16.61
N THR A 18 -3.01 3.36 15.92
CA THR A 18 -2.89 3.22 14.46
C THR A 18 -3.56 4.37 13.71
N ILE A 19 -4.75 4.82 14.14
CA ILE A 19 -5.43 5.99 13.56
C ILE A 19 -4.57 7.26 13.75
N MET A 20 -4.05 7.49 14.95
CA MET A 20 -3.22 8.67 15.23
C MET A 20 -1.89 8.61 14.48
N LEU A 21 -1.29 7.43 14.34
CA LEU A 21 -0.04 7.27 13.58
C LEU A 21 -0.22 7.57 12.09
N ASN A 22 -1.40 7.27 11.53
CA ASN A 22 -1.73 7.62 10.15
C ASN A 22 -1.64 9.15 9.97
N TRP A 23 -2.26 9.92 10.86
CA TRP A 23 -2.17 11.39 10.84
C TRP A 23 -0.74 11.91 10.99
N ILE A 24 0.04 11.33 11.91
CA ILE A 24 1.46 11.69 12.07
C ILE A 24 2.23 11.42 10.78
N SER A 25 2.03 10.26 10.16
CA SER A 25 2.65 9.92 8.88
C SER A 25 2.25 10.89 7.76
N TYR A 26 0.98 11.29 7.72
CA TYR A 26 0.46 12.25 6.75
C TYR A 26 1.14 13.63 6.90
N TYR A 27 1.22 14.15 8.13
CA TYR A 27 1.86 15.44 8.37
C TYR A 27 3.37 15.40 8.12
N ILE A 28 4.04 14.28 8.45
CA ILE A 28 5.46 14.10 8.11
C ILE A 28 5.65 14.09 6.59
N ALA A 29 4.80 13.39 5.85
CA ALA A 29 4.87 13.35 4.39
C ALA A 29 4.68 14.74 3.78
N ILE A 30 3.70 15.53 4.28
CA ILE A 30 3.49 16.91 3.86
C ILE A 30 4.67 17.80 4.23
N TYR A 31 5.20 17.68 5.44
CA TYR A 31 6.35 18.47 5.89
C TYR A 31 7.56 18.26 4.99
N ILE A 32 7.88 16.99 4.69
CA ILE A 32 8.97 16.61 3.78
C ILE A 32 8.69 17.15 2.37
N SER A 33 7.45 17.02 1.89
CA SER A 33 7.06 17.48 0.54
C SER A 33 7.18 18.99 0.38
N LEU A 34 6.82 19.77 1.41
CA LEU A 34 6.80 21.24 1.36
C LEU A 34 8.12 21.90 1.77
N ASN A 35 8.92 21.27 2.62
CA ASN A 35 10.14 21.89 3.17
C ASN A 35 11.43 21.30 2.62
N VAL A 36 11.46 19.99 2.32
CA VAL A 36 12.69 19.29 1.91
C VAL A 36 12.77 19.12 0.40
N LEU A 37 11.65 18.81 -0.27
CA LEU A 37 11.63 18.58 -1.72
C LEU A 37 11.19 19.80 -2.56
N VAL A 38 10.95 20.96 -1.95
CA VAL A 38 10.51 22.17 -2.69
C VAL A 38 11.67 22.84 -3.42
N TYR A 39 11.41 23.23 -4.67
CA TYR A 39 12.34 24.04 -5.45
C TYR A 39 12.37 25.49 -4.90
N PRO A 40 13.56 26.03 -4.53
CA PRO A 40 13.68 27.27 -3.77
C PRO A 40 13.11 28.52 -4.45
N SER A 41 12.88 28.47 -5.77
CA SER A 41 12.36 29.60 -6.55
C SER A 41 10.89 29.47 -6.95
N ARG A 42 10.25 28.30 -6.76
CA ARG A 42 8.83 28.05 -7.08
C ARG A 42 8.24 27.00 -6.11
N PRO A 43 7.55 27.40 -5.04
CA PRO A 43 6.98 26.49 -4.03
C PRO A 43 5.84 25.58 -4.55
N GLU A 44 5.44 25.78 -5.80
CA GLU A 44 4.44 25.03 -6.54
C GLU A 44 5.02 23.79 -7.26
N LYS A 45 6.35 23.57 -7.21
CA LYS A 45 7.00 22.42 -7.87
C LYS A 45 8.01 21.73 -6.96
N THR A 46 7.87 20.41 -6.84
CA THR A 46 8.90 19.50 -6.34
C THR A 46 10.15 19.60 -7.22
N TYR A 47 11.33 19.35 -6.66
CA TYR A 47 12.59 19.30 -7.41
C TYR A 47 12.42 18.49 -8.71
N SER A 48 12.74 19.10 -9.86
CA SER A 48 12.60 18.43 -11.15
C SER A 48 13.56 17.26 -11.18
N ILE A 49 13.02 16.05 -11.11
CA ILE A 49 13.80 14.82 -11.21
C ILE A 49 14.47 14.79 -12.59
N LEU A 50 15.71 14.31 -12.63
CA LEU A 50 16.51 14.17 -13.85
C LEU A 50 15.68 13.53 -14.98
N GLU A 51 15.80 14.07 -16.20
CA GLU A 51 15.01 13.62 -17.35
C GLU A 51 15.18 12.12 -17.65
N CYS A 52 16.32 11.54 -17.27
CA CYS A 52 16.63 10.11 -17.40
C CYS A 52 15.82 9.18 -16.47
N THR A 53 15.18 9.71 -15.42
CA THR A 53 14.37 8.94 -14.45
C THR A 53 12.88 9.14 -14.66
N ARG A 54 12.48 9.98 -15.63
CA ARG A 54 11.08 10.16 -16.00
C ARG A 54 10.65 8.95 -16.82
N LEU A 55 9.48 8.38 -16.53
CA LEU A 55 8.91 7.41 -17.47
C LEU A 55 8.74 8.10 -18.82
N THR A 56 9.22 7.45 -19.88
CA THR A 56 9.23 8.04 -21.22
C THR A 56 7.78 8.37 -21.62
N THR A 57 7.53 9.64 -21.95
CA THR A 57 6.24 10.13 -22.42
C THR A 57 6.12 9.77 -23.90
N MET A 58 5.10 8.98 -24.26
CA MET A 58 4.94 8.50 -25.63
C MET A 58 4.47 9.60 -26.58
N VAL A 59 3.86 10.67 -26.05
CA VAL A 59 3.29 11.79 -26.82
C VAL A 59 3.73 13.13 -26.20
N PRO A 60 4.34 14.06 -26.97
CA PRO A 60 4.65 15.40 -26.48
C PRO A 60 3.35 16.16 -26.17
N GLY A 61 3.20 16.66 -24.95
CA GLY A 61 2.06 17.50 -24.54
C GLY A 61 0.94 16.78 -23.78
N THR A 62 1.05 15.48 -23.51
CA THR A 62 0.14 14.76 -22.60
C THR A 62 0.89 14.09 -21.46
N THR A 63 0.19 13.89 -20.34
CA THR A 63 0.70 13.11 -19.19
C THR A 63 0.72 11.60 -19.47
N LEU A 64 0.49 11.19 -20.73
CA LEU A 64 0.47 9.80 -21.15
C LEU A 64 1.90 9.25 -21.19
N THR A 65 2.28 8.71 -20.04
CA THR A 65 3.55 8.05 -19.80
C THR A 65 3.44 6.58 -20.22
N SER A 66 4.56 5.96 -20.62
CA SER A 66 4.70 4.51 -20.87
C SER A 66 4.23 3.60 -19.72
N GLY A 67 3.89 4.19 -18.57
CA GLY A 67 3.30 3.57 -17.40
C GLY A 67 1.99 2.85 -17.67
N ILE A 68 1.28 3.15 -18.76
CA ILE A 68 0.07 2.39 -19.13
C ILE A 68 0.38 0.92 -19.46
N TYR A 69 1.52 0.65 -20.09
CA TYR A 69 1.97 -0.72 -20.35
C TYR A 69 2.43 -1.41 -19.08
N VAL A 70 3.11 -0.67 -18.20
CA VAL A 70 3.54 -1.18 -16.89
C VAL A 70 2.33 -1.50 -16.01
N SER A 71 1.32 -0.63 -15.96
CA SER A 71 0.10 -0.88 -15.19
C SER A 71 -0.68 -2.06 -15.74
N LEU A 72 -0.74 -2.22 -17.07
CA LEU A 72 -1.40 -3.36 -17.69
C LEU A 72 -0.65 -4.67 -17.40
N ALA A 73 0.68 -4.66 -17.48
CA ALA A 73 1.51 -5.81 -17.12
C ALA A 73 1.32 -6.19 -15.63
N ILE A 74 1.33 -5.21 -14.73
CA ILE A 74 1.08 -5.45 -13.29
C ILE A 74 -0.32 -6.01 -13.06
N ALA A 75 -1.35 -5.48 -13.72
CA ALA A 75 -2.71 -5.99 -13.61
C ALA A 75 -2.80 -7.45 -14.05
N ILE A 76 -2.14 -7.82 -15.15
CA ILE A 76 -2.05 -9.21 -15.62
C ILE A 76 -1.32 -10.09 -14.60
N VAL A 77 -0.21 -9.62 -14.03
CA VAL A 77 0.52 -10.34 -12.98
C VAL A 77 -0.36 -10.58 -11.75
N PHE A 78 -1.09 -9.57 -11.28
CA PHE A 78 -2.03 -9.71 -10.17
C PHE A 78 -3.15 -10.69 -10.49
N PHE A 79 -3.71 -10.62 -11.70
CA PHE A 79 -4.73 -11.56 -12.14
C PHE A 79 -4.21 -13.01 -12.14
N LEU A 80 -2.97 -13.22 -12.62
CA LEU A 80 -2.34 -14.55 -12.59
C LEU A 80 -2.06 -15.01 -11.17
N ILE A 81 -1.60 -14.15 -10.27
CA ILE A 81 -1.40 -14.50 -8.86
C ILE A 81 -2.72 -14.89 -8.21
N LEU A 82 -3.79 -14.12 -8.43
CA LEU A 82 -5.10 -14.41 -7.84
C LEU A 82 -5.71 -15.72 -8.37
N THR A 83 -5.51 -16.03 -9.66
CA THR A 83 -6.14 -17.19 -10.29
C THR A 83 -5.29 -18.46 -10.27
N ARG A 84 -3.96 -18.35 -10.28
CA ARG A 84 -3.03 -19.48 -10.40
C ARG A 84 -2.18 -19.73 -9.15
N ALA A 85 -2.03 -18.77 -8.24
CA ALA A 85 -1.25 -18.97 -7.03
C ALA A 85 -2.12 -19.46 -5.87
N VAL A 86 -1.52 -20.28 -4.98
CA VAL A 86 -2.15 -20.79 -3.76
C VAL A 86 -2.68 -19.65 -2.88
N ILE A 87 -1.92 -18.55 -2.80
CA ILE A 87 -2.30 -17.35 -2.03
C ILE A 87 -3.60 -16.73 -2.57
N GLY A 88 -3.76 -16.69 -3.90
CA GLY A 88 -4.98 -16.19 -4.53
C GLY A 88 -6.20 -17.04 -4.17
N TYR A 89 -6.04 -18.36 -4.25
CA TYR A 89 -7.07 -19.32 -3.87
C TYR A 89 -7.47 -19.20 -2.39
N GLU A 90 -6.50 -19.02 -1.48
CA GLU A 90 -6.76 -18.78 -0.06
C GLU A 90 -7.58 -17.51 0.16
N ILE A 91 -7.23 -16.41 -0.52
CA ILE A 91 -7.96 -15.14 -0.43
C ILE A 91 -9.40 -15.28 -0.92
N THR A 92 -9.61 -15.94 -2.06
CA THR A 92 -10.97 -16.17 -2.61
C THR A 92 -11.82 -17.05 -1.69
N LEU A 93 -11.23 -18.10 -1.11
CA LEU A 93 -11.94 -18.98 -0.18
C LEU A 93 -12.33 -18.27 1.13
N VAL A 94 -11.42 -17.47 1.69
CA VAL A 94 -11.72 -16.67 2.90
C VAL A 94 -12.79 -15.62 2.59
N GLY A 95 -12.77 -15.02 1.40
CA GLY A 95 -13.79 -14.08 0.93
C GLY A 95 -15.18 -14.71 0.73
N ALA A 96 -15.25 -16.01 0.38
CA ALA A 96 -16.50 -16.75 0.22
C ALA A 96 -17.15 -17.15 1.56
N GLY A 97 -16.39 -17.13 2.65
CA GLY A 97 -16.88 -17.39 4.00
C GLY A 97 -15.91 -18.21 4.85
N ILE A 98 -15.90 -17.92 6.15
CA ILE A 98 -15.02 -18.59 7.14
C ILE A 98 -15.25 -20.11 7.17
N ASP A 99 -16.50 -20.56 7.00
CA ASP A 99 -16.87 -21.97 7.06
C ASP A 99 -16.34 -22.74 5.85
N VAL A 100 -16.45 -22.15 4.65
CA VAL A 100 -15.96 -22.74 3.39
C VAL A 100 -14.44 -22.87 3.40
N ALA A 101 -13.74 -21.84 3.89
CA ALA A 101 -12.29 -21.89 4.05
C ALA A 101 -11.84 -22.99 5.03
N ARG A 102 -12.58 -23.23 6.12
CA ARG A 102 -12.31 -24.33 7.06
C ARG A 102 -12.55 -25.71 6.43
N TYR A 103 -13.61 -25.87 5.64
CA TYR A 103 -13.85 -27.10 4.87
C TYR A 103 -12.77 -27.38 3.83
N ALA A 104 -12.21 -26.34 3.22
CA ALA A 104 -11.09 -26.44 2.27
C ALA A 104 -9.73 -26.73 2.93
N GLY A 105 -9.68 -26.94 4.26
CA GLY A 105 -8.46 -27.27 5.01
C GLY A 105 -7.57 -26.06 5.32
N LEU A 106 -8.05 -24.84 5.08
CA LEU A 106 -7.32 -23.63 5.45
C LEU A 106 -7.41 -23.41 6.96
N ASN A 107 -6.25 -23.20 7.58
CA ASN A 107 -6.19 -22.86 9.00
C ASN A 107 -6.54 -21.38 9.19
N VAL A 108 -7.83 -21.04 9.10
CA VAL A 108 -8.39 -19.70 9.37
C VAL A 108 -8.26 -19.32 10.85
N ASN A 109 -7.73 -20.22 11.68
CA ASN A 109 -7.69 -20.15 13.13
C ASN A 109 -6.42 -19.50 13.69
N LYS A 110 -5.70 -18.69 12.89
CA LYS A 110 -4.48 -18.02 13.36
C LYS A 110 -4.75 -16.82 14.27
N ASN A 111 -6.02 -16.48 14.56
CA ASN A 111 -6.35 -15.42 15.50
C ASN A 111 -7.71 -15.56 16.20
N ASN A 112 -8.12 -16.77 16.59
CA ASN A 112 -9.12 -16.90 17.65
C ASN A 112 -8.42 -16.72 18.99
N TYR A 113 -8.20 -15.45 19.37
CA TYR A 113 -8.07 -15.10 20.77
C TYR A 113 -9.42 -15.45 21.43
N LYS A 114 -9.48 -16.68 21.94
CA LYS A 114 -10.40 -17.03 23.01
C LYS A 114 -10.08 -16.13 24.19
N ASN A 115 -11.15 -15.53 24.72
CA ASN A 115 -11.27 -14.73 25.95
C ASN A 115 -10.94 -13.24 25.80
#